data_AF-A0A077D512-F1
#
_entry.id   AF-A0A077D512-F1
#
_cell.length_a   1.000
_cell.length_b   1.000
_cell.length_c   1.000
_cell.angle_alpha   90.00
_cell.angle_beta   90.00
_cell.angle_gamma   90.00
#
_symmetry.space_group_name_H-M   'P 1'
#
loop_
_entity.id
_entity.type
_entity.pdbx_description
1 polymer ?
#
loop_
_entity_poly.entity_id
_entity_poly.type
_entity_poly.pdbx_seq_one_letter_code
_entity_poly.pdbx_strand_id
1 'polypeptide(L)'
;DMQLICEAYHVMRDGLGLGPMEMSQVFDEWNKGVLDSFLIEITRDILKYKDDKGYLLERIRDTAGQKGTGKWTAISALDYGIPVTLIGESVFSRCLSALQSERIEASAVLAGPNARYQGDKKQFLEHLRKALYLSKIISYAQGFMLLREAAKIHNWNLNYGGIAL
;
A
#
# COMPACT_ATOMS: atom_id res chain seq x y z
N ASP A 1 -3.26 -3.33 2.12
CA ASP A 1 -2.44 -2.61 3.13
C ASP A 1 -1.08 -2.16 2.64
N MET A 2 -0.09 -3.06 2.46
CA MET A 2 1.28 -2.65 2.10
C MET A 2 1.33 -1.71 0.88
N GLN A 3 0.58 -2.03 -0.19
CA GLN A 3 0.53 -1.19 -1.39
C GLN A 3 0.01 0.24 -1.09
N LEU A 4 -1.04 0.37 -0.28
CA LEU A 4 -1.58 1.68 0.10
C LEU A 4 -0.56 2.50 0.91
N ILE A 5 0.20 1.84 1.78
CA ILE A 5 1.28 2.48 2.55
C ILE A 5 2.42 2.91 1.61
N CYS A 6 2.78 2.08 0.64
CA CYS A 6 3.76 2.42 -0.39
C CYS A 6 3.34 3.64 -1.22
N GLU A 7 2.05 3.76 -1.57
CA GLU A 7 1.51 4.94 -2.27
C GLU A 7 1.56 6.19 -1.40
N ALA A 8 1.18 6.10 -0.13
CA ALA A 8 1.31 7.22 0.80
C ALA A 8 2.78 7.67 0.94
N TYR A 9 3.70 6.71 1.06
CA TYR A 9 5.15 6.97 1.04
C TYR A 9 5.59 7.67 -0.25
N HIS A 10 5.18 7.16 -1.42
CA HIS A 10 5.55 7.73 -2.72
C HIS A 10 5.05 9.17 -2.86
N VAL A 11 3.81 9.44 -2.46
CA VAL A 11 3.22 10.79 -2.49
C VAL A 11 3.97 11.75 -1.54
N MET A 12 4.34 11.29 -0.35
CA MET A 12 5.15 12.09 0.59
C MET A 12 6.55 12.40 0.05
N ARG A 13 7.23 11.41 -0.53
CA ARG A 13 8.58 11.56 -1.08
C ARG A 13 8.58 12.45 -2.32
N ASP A 14 7.81 12.10 -3.35
CA ASP A 14 7.92 12.74 -4.66
C ASP A 14 6.99 13.94 -4.79
N GLY A 15 5.79 13.88 -4.19
CA GLY A 15 4.82 14.96 -4.21
C GLY A 15 5.12 16.08 -3.22
N LEU A 16 5.54 15.74 -2.00
CA LEU A 16 5.81 16.72 -0.92
C LEU A 16 7.29 16.97 -0.64
N GLY A 17 8.18 16.15 -1.21
CA GLY A 17 9.64 16.28 -1.01
C GLY A 17 10.09 15.97 0.41
N LEU A 18 9.36 15.13 1.15
CA LEU A 18 9.73 14.78 2.53
C LEU A 18 10.90 13.78 2.55
N GLY A 19 11.83 14.00 3.47
CA GLY A 19 12.93 13.08 3.73
C GLY A 19 12.52 11.87 4.60
N PRO A 20 13.38 10.84 4.70
CA PRO A 20 13.06 9.60 5.44
C PRO A 20 12.68 9.83 6.91
N MET A 21 13.37 10.74 7.61
CA MET A 21 13.07 11.05 9.02
C MET A 21 11.73 11.76 9.19
N GLU A 22 11.41 12.72 8.31
CA GLU A 22 10.12 13.43 8.35
C GLU A 22 8.96 12.45 8.09
N MET A 23 9.11 11.57 7.09
CA MET A 23 8.11 10.53 6.83
C MET A 23 7.98 9.55 8.00
N SER A 24 9.08 9.17 8.65
CA SER A 24 9.03 8.32 9.85
C SER A 24 8.21 8.97 10.96
N GLN A 25 8.39 10.28 11.21
CA GLN A 25 7.60 11.03 12.20
C GLN A 25 6.11 11.09 11.84
N VAL A 26 5.77 11.29 10.56
CA VAL A 26 4.38 11.25 10.08
C VAL A 26 3.74 9.90 10.36
N PHE A 27 4.41 8.80 10.02
CA PHE A 27 3.88 7.45 10.29
C PHE A 27 3.81 7.16 11.80
N ASP A 28 4.72 7.67 12.62
CA ASP A 28 4.63 7.56 14.09
C ASP A 28 3.41 8.28 14.65
N GLU A 29 3.08 9.46 14.13
CA GLU A 29 1.86 10.19 14.49
C GLU A 29 0.60 9.42 14.05
N TRP A 30 0.58 8.91 12.82
CA TRP A 30 -0.54 8.14 12.30
C TRP A 30 -0.78 6.85 13.10
N ASN A 31 0.29 6.20 13.57
CA ASN A 31 0.20 4.98 14.38
C ASN A 31 -0.40 5.21 15.77
N LYS A 32 -0.46 6.45 16.26
CA LYS A 32 -1.10 6.79 17.54
C LYS A 32 -2.59 7.06 17.41
N GLY A 33 -3.14 6.97 16.19
CA GLY A 33 -4.54 7.25 15.89
C GLY A 33 -5.25 6.08 15.23
N VAL A 34 -6.22 6.38 14.36
CA VAL A 34 -7.07 5.37 13.69
C VAL A 34 -6.32 4.42 12.74
N LEU A 35 -5.05 4.72 12.42
CA LEU A 35 -4.20 3.88 11.59
C LEU A 35 -3.27 2.97 12.40
N ASP A 36 -3.39 2.95 13.73
CA ASP A 36 -2.63 2.06 14.60
C ASP A 36 -2.64 0.62 14.07
N SER A 37 -1.48 0.17 13.63
CA SER A 37 -1.29 -1.18 13.11
C SER A 37 0.18 -1.51 12.97
N PHE A 38 0.49 -2.79 13.14
CA PHE A 38 1.84 -3.32 12.97
C PHE A 38 2.51 -2.89 11.67
N LEU A 39 1.78 -2.84 10.54
CA LEU A 39 2.37 -2.43 9.26
C LEU A 39 2.76 -0.95 9.22
N ILE A 40 2.02 -0.07 9.90
CA ILE A 40 2.37 1.34 10.02
C ILE A 40 3.59 1.50 10.95
N GLU A 41 3.60 0.77 12.07
CA GLU A 41 4.71 0.73 13.02
C GLU A 41 6.04 0.33 12.35
N ILE A 42 6.07 -0.81 11.64
CA ILE A 42 7.30 -1.23 10.96
C ILE A 42 7.69 -0.28 9.83
N THR A 43 6.73 0.39 9.19
CA THR A 43 7.02 1.38 8.14
C THR A 43 7.75 2.58 8.74
N ARG A 44 7.29 3.11 9.88
CA ARG A 44 8.00 4.13 10.66
C ARG A 44 9.43 3.69 10.95
N ASP A 45 9.62 2.46 11.42
CA ASP A 45 10.93 1.96 11.85
C ASP A 45 11.89 1.73 10.66
N ILE A 46 11.39 1.20 9.55
CA ILE A 46 12.14 1.03 8.30
C ILE A 46 12.64 2.39 7.77
N LEU A 47 11.79 3.42 7.81
CA LEU A 47 12.13 4.75 7.28
C LEU A 47 13.29 5.43 8.02
N LYS A 48 13.40 5.22 9.33
CA LYS A 48 14.49 5.79 10.14
C LYS A 48 15.73 4.91 10.24
N TYR A 49 15.66 3.67 9.74
CA TYR A 49 16.78 2.73 9.82
C TYR A 49 17.95 3.17 8.93
N LYS A 50 19.17 3.10 9.49
CA LYS A 50 20.42 3.41 8.80
C LYS A 50 21.41 2.25 8.94
N ASP A 51 22.13 1.96 7.86
CA ASP A 51 23.34 1.15 7.88
C ASP A 51 24.60 2.04 7.82
N ASP A 52 25.75 1.45 7.53
CA ASP A 52 27.05 2.12 7.37
C ASP A 52 27.09 3.18 6.26
N LYS A 53 26.16 3.12 5.29
CA LYS A 53 26.08 4.05 4.15
C LYS A 53 24.77 4.86 4.14
N GLY A 54 24.13 5.02 5.30
CA GLY A 54 22.98 5.92 5.49
C GLY A 54 21.64 5.20 5.49
N TYR A 55 20.56 5.87 5.05
CA TYR A 55 19.22 5.30 5.06
C TYR A 55 19.14 4.08 4.14
N LEU A 56 18.69 2.94 4.67
CA LEU A 56 18.73 1.68 3.94
C LEU A 56 17.65 1.61 2.85
N LEU A 57 16.43 2.09 3.15
CA LEU A 57 15.25 1.89 2.30
C LEU A 57 15.46 2.34 0.84
N GLU A 58 16.05 3.52 0.63
CA GLU A 58 16.25 4.09 -0.71
C GLU A 58 17.28 3.32 -1.55
N ARG A 59 18.05 2.42 -0.93
CA ARG A 59 19.05 1.57 -1.59
C ARG A 59 18.55 0.14 -1.84
N ILE A 60 17.33 -0.18 -1.40
CA ILE A 60 16.72 -1.49 -1.68
C ILE A 60 16.20 -1.49 -3.12
N ARG A 61 16.49 -2.56 -3.85
CA ARG A 61 15.97 -2.76 -5.21
C ARG A 61 14.44 -2.75 -5.20
N ASP A 62 13.84 -1.91 -6.03
CA ASP A 62 12.40 -1.66 -6.13
C ASP A 62 11.64 -2.72 -6.94
N THR A 63 11.93 -4.01 -6.66
CA THR A 63 11.30 -5.17 -7.30
C THR A 63 10.66 -6.04 -6.23
N ALA A 64 9.33 -5.95 -6.08
CA ALA A 64 8.60 -6.67 -5.05
C ALA A 64 8.43 -8.16 -5.41
N GLY A 65 8.94 -9.04 -4.55
CA GLY A 65 8.67 -10.47 -4.65
C GLY A 65 7.24 -10.83 -4.19
N GLN A 66 6.73 -11.97 -4.66
CA GLN A 66 5.47 -12.53 -4.16
C GLN A 66 5.49 -14.06 -4.20
N LYS A 67 4.87 -14.69 -3.20
CA LYS A 67 4.74 -16.16 -3.09
C LYS A 67 3.45 -16.73 -3.69
N GLY A 68 2.57 -15.88 -4.22
CA GLY A 68 1.35 -16.28 -4.93
C GLY A 68 0.03 -16.14 -4.15
N THR A 69 0.04 -15.99 -2.84
CA THR A 69 -1.20 -15.91 -2.03
C THR A 69 -2.11 -14.75 -2.41
N GLY A 70 -1.54 -13.56 -2.68
CA GLY A 70 -2.33 -12.41 -3.16
C GLY A 70 -2.97 -12.66 -4.53
N LYS A 71 -2.27 -13.38 -5.42
CA LYS A 71 -2.80 -13.78 -6.73
C LYS A 71 -3.98 -14.74 -6.56
N TRP A 72 -3.95 -15.66 -5.60
CA TRP A 72 -5.07 -16.56 -5.34
C TRP A 72 -6.34 -15.81 -4.94
N THR A 73 -6.23 -14.82 -4.05
CA THR A 73 -7.38 -13.98 -3.69
C THR A 73 -7.97 -13.24 -4.90
N ALA A 74 -7.12 -12.68 -5.76
CA ALA A 74 -7.58 -11.99 -6.98
C ALA A 74 -8.25 -12.95 -7.97
N ILE A 75 -7.74 -14.18 -8.12
CA ILE A 75 -8.36 -15.21 -8.97
C ILE A 75 -9.71 -15.64 -8.40
N SER A 76 -9.80 -15.95 -7.10
CA SER A 76 -11.08 -16.31 -6.50
C SER A 76 -12.13 -15.19 -6.60
N ALA A 77 -11.70 -13.94 -6.54
CA ALA A 77 -12.59 -12.79 -6.78
C ALA A 77 -13.17 -12.79 -8.19
N LEU A 78 -12.36 -13.10 -9.20
CA LEU A 78 -12.82 -13.24 -10.58
C LEU A 78 -13.77 -14.45 -10.74
N ASP A 79 -13.40 -15.60 -10.18
CA ASP A 79 -14.20 -16.83 -10.26
C ASP A 79 -15.58 -16.65 -9.61
N TYR A 80 -15.66 -15.90 -8.51
CA TYR A 80 -16.91 -15.66 -7.77
C TYR A 80 -17.64 -14.39 -8.22
N GLY A 81 -17.11 -13.64 -9.19
CA GLY A 81 -17.74 -12.41 -9.68
C GLY A 81 -17.82 -11.28 -8.65
N ILE A 82 -16.86 -11.20 -7.72
CA ILE A 82 -16.82 -10.18 -6.65
C ILE A 82 -15.74 -9.12 -6.95
N PRO A 83 -16.07 -7.81 -6.83
CA PRO A 83 -15.14 -6.74 -7.18
C PRO A 83 -14.09 -6.48 -6.08
N VAL A 84 -13.08 -7.34 -5.98
CA VAL A 84 -11.94 -7.18 -5.05
C VAL A 84 -10.80 -6.41 -5.72
N THR A 85 -11.12 -5.20 -6.17
CA THR A 85 -10.26 -4.41 -7.06
C THR A 85 -8.94 -4.01 -6.41
N LEU A 86 -8.95 -3.60 -5.14
CA LEU A 86 -7.76 -3.04 -4.49
C LEU A 86 -6.68 -4.11 -4.25
N ILE A 87 -7.10 -5.32 -3.89
CA ILE A 87 -6.17 -6.47 -3.77
C ILE A 87 -5.64 -6.86 -5.16
N GLY A 88 -6.49 -6.83 -6.19
CA GLY A 88 -6.08 -7.03 -7.59
C GLY A 88 -4.99 -6.03 -8.03
N GLU A 89 -5.23 -4.73 -7.85
CA GLU A 89 -4.25 -3.68 -8.17
C GLU A 89 -2.97 -3.79 -7.34
N SER A 90 -3.08 -4.25 -6.09
CA SER A 90 -1.91 -4.52 -5.26
C SER A 90 -1.04 -5.65 -5.81
N VAL A 91 -1.66 -6.67 -6.43
CA VAL A 91 -0.93 -7.75 -7.12
C VAL A 91 -0.29 -7.24 -8.40
N PHE A 92 -1.04 -6.49 -9.23
CA PHE A 92 -0.50 -5.92 -10.46
C PHE A 92 0.62 -4.91 -10.23
N SER A 93 0.54 -4.10 -9.16
CA SER A 93 1.60 -3.18 -8.77
C SER A 93 2.92 -3.90 -8.48
N ARG A 94 2.86 -5.10 -7.87
CA ARG A 94 4.06 -5.94 -7.67
C ARG A 94 4.60 -6.48 -8.99
N CYS A 95 3.71 -6.95 -9.88
CA CYS A 95 4.10 -7.36 -11.23
C CYS A 95 4.79 -6.22 -11.99
N LEU A 96 4.24 -5.01 -11.94
CA LEU A 96 4.82 -3.82 -12.56
C LEU A 96 6.20 -3.48 -11.97
N SER A 97 6.36 -3.60 -10.66
CA SER A 97 7.67 -3.37 -10.01
C SER A 97 8.75 -4.33 -10.52
N ALA A 98 8.38 -5.57 -10.85
CA ALA A 98 9.30 -6.59 -11.36
C ALA A 98 9.78 -6.32 -12.79
N LEU A 99 9.04 -5.54 -13.59
CA LEU A 99 9.41 -5.11 -14.94
C LEU A 99 10.45 -3.96 -14.92
N GLN A 100 11.49 -4.09 -14.09
CA GLN A 100 12.42 -3.01 -13.79
C GLN A 100 13.18 -2.51 -15.04
N SER A 101 13.67 -3.42 -15.89
CA SER A 101 14.38 -3.05 -17.11
C SER A 101 13.50 -2.25 -18.06
N GLU A 102 12.25 -2.67 -18.25
CA GLU A 102 11.27 -1.97 -19.08
C GLU A 102 10.92 -0.59 -18.49
N ARG A 103 10.78 -0.48 -17.17
CA ARG A 103 10.56 0.82 -16.50
C ARG A 103 11.72 1.78 -16.69
N ILE A 104 12.97 1.29 -16.61
CA ILE A 104 14.16 2.11 -16.85
C ILE A 104 14.16 2.62 -18.29
N GLU A 105 13.94 1.75 -19.27
CA GLU A 105 13.87 2.12 -20.69
C GLU A 105 12.73 3.13 -20.95
N ALA A 106 11.53 2.85 -20.44
CA ALA A 106 10.38 3.74 -20.58
C ALA A 106 10.63 5.12 -19.97
N SER A 107 11.32 5.20 -18.82
CA SER A 107 11.64 6.48 -18.16
C SER A 107 12.56 7.40 -18.97
N ALA A 108 13.35 6.83 -19.89
CA ALA A 108 14.24 7.62 -20.75
C ALA A 108 13.51 8.30 -21.91
N VAL A 109 12.30 7.82 -22.27
CA VAL A 109 11.55 8.30 -23.45
C VAL A 109 10.20 8.92 -23.10
N LEU A 110 9.57 8.52 -22.00
CA LEU A 110 8.29 9.06 -21.55
C LEU A 110 8.50 10.22 -20.59
N ALA A 111 7.99 11.40 -20.96
CA ALA A 111 7.97 12.57 -20.08
C ALA A 111 6.68 12.59 -19.24
N GLY A 112 6.81 12.96 -17.97
CA GLY A 112 5.70 13.19 -17.05
C GLY A 112 5.77 14.57 -16.38
N PRO A 113 4.70 15.00 -15.71
CA PRO A 113 4.73 16.21 -14.90
C PRO A 113 5.75 16.06 -13.75
N ASN A 114 6.51 17.11 -13.45
CA ASN A 114 7.56 17.11 -12.42
C ASN A 114 7.38 18.23 -11.38
N ALA A 115 6.13 18.62 -11.12
CA ALA A 115 5.82 19.65 -10.14
C ALA A 115 5.73 19.05 -8.73
N ARG A 116 6.40 19.68 -7.77
CA ARG A 116 6.17 19.43 -6.34
C ARG A 116 5.08 20.33 -5.81
N TYR A 117 4.31 19.83 -4.85
CA TYR A 117 3.27 20.61 -4.19
C TYR A 117 3.89 21.72 -3.33
N GLN A 118 3.41 22.95 -3.52
CA GLN A 118 3.91 24.15 -2.83
C GLN A 118 2.92 24.71 -1.79
N GLY A 119 1.79 24.03 -1.55
CA GLY A 119 0.78 24.48 -0.60
C GLY A 119 1.05 24.00 0.83
N ASP A 120 -0.01 23.96 1.64
CA ASP A 120 0.06 23.53 3.04
C ASP A 120 0.32 22.01 3.15
N LYS A 121 1.57 21.66 3.44
CA LYS A 121 1.98 20.26 3.65
C LYS A 121 1.23 19.58 4.80
N LYS A 122 0.93 20.30 5.89
CA LYS A 122 0.23 19.72 7.05
C LYS A 122 -1.20 19.36 6.67
N GLN A 123 -1.90 20.26 5.98
CA GLN A 123 -3.23 19.96 5.45
C GLN A 123 -3.20 18.79 4.46
N PHE A 124 -2.22 18.77 3.56
CA PHE A 124 -2.07 17.68 2.60
C PHE A 124 -1.84 16.33 3.30
N LEU A 125 -0.96 16.27 4.29
CA LEU A 125 -0.69 15.05 5.06
C LEU A 125 -1.94 14.53 5.78
N GLU A 126 -2.79 15.41 6.31
CA GLU A 126 -4.06 15.00 6.91
C GLU A 126 -5.04 14.43 5.88
N HIS A 127 -5.09 15.01 4.67
CA HIS A 127 -5.88 14.43 3.57
C HIS A 127 -5.34 13.07 3.14
N LEU A 128 -4.01 12.93 3.04
CA LEU A 128 -3.37 11.67 2.69
C LEU A 128 -3.63 10.59 3.75
N ARG A 129 -3.59 10.95 5.04
CA ARG A 129 -3.94 10.05 6.15
C ARG A 129 -5.37 9.54 6.04
N LYS A 130 -6.33 10.43 5.75
CA LYS A 130 -7.74 10.06 5.54
C LYS A 130 -7.93 9.19 4.31
N ALA A 131 -7.23 9.50 3.21
CA ALA A 131 -7.28 8.70 1.98
C ALA A 131 -6.75 7.28 2.24
N LEU A 132 -5.60 7.14 2.91
CA LEU A 132 -5.04 5.85 3.31
C LEU A 132 -6.03 5.05 4.16
N TYR A 133 -6.63 5.68 5.17
CA TYR A 133 -7.58 5.02 6.07
C TYR A 133 -8.85 4.57 5.35
N LEU A 134 -9.44 5.43 4.51
CA LEU A 134 -10.62 5.10 3.72
C LEU A 134 -10.34 3.97 2.73
N SER A 135 -9.21 4.02 2.02
CA SER A 135 -8.80 2.95 1.10
C SER A 135 -8.60 1.62 1.81
N LYS A 136 -8.08 1.65 3.05
CA LYS A 136 -8.01 0.45 3.90
C LYS A 136 -9.40 -0.10 4.20
N ILE A 137 -10.34 0.74 4.65
CA ILE A 137 -11.73 0.31 4.90
C ILE A 137 -12.35 -0.32 3.65
N ILE A 138 -12.18 0.30 2.48
CA ILE A 138 -12.68 -0.23 1.21
C ILE A 138 -12.08 -1.61 0.91
N SER A 139 -10.76 -1.77 1.05
CA SER A 139 -10.09 -3.06 0.82
C SER A 139 -10.64 -4.16 1.72
N TYR A 140 -10.86 -3.86 3.00
CA TYR A 140 -11.41 -4.83 3.95
C TYR A 140 -12.87 -5.15 3.60
N ALA A 141 -13.69 -4.14 3.27
CA ALA A 141 -15.07 -4.36 2.82
C ALA A 141 -15.12 -5.31 1.61
N GLN A 142 -14.25 -5.10 0.61
CA GLN A 142 -14.12 -5.99 -0.54
C GLN A 142 -13.73 -7.42 -0.15
N GLY A 143 -12.79 -7.58 0.78
CA GLY A 143 -12.38 -8.89 1.30
C GLY A 143 -13.52 -9.64 2.01
N PHE A 144 -14.29 -8.95 2.85
CA PHE A 144 -15.46 -9.53 3.52
C PHE A 144 -16.60 -9.83 2.55
N MET A 145 -16.78 -9.02 1.49
CA MET A 145 -17.70 -9.35 0.39
C MET A 145 -17.31 -10.65 -0.30
N LEU A 146 -16.01 -10.88 -0.54
CA LEU A 146 -15.50 -12.11 -1.13
C LEU A 146 -15.76 -13.32 -0.23
N LEU A 147 -15.45 -13.21 1.06
CA LEU A 147 -15.71 -14.27 2.05
C LEU A 147 -17.19 -14.61 2.11
N ARG A 148 -18.07 -13.60 2.05
CA ARG A 148 -19.52 -13.80 2.03
C ARG A 148 -20.00 -14.55 0.81
N GLU A 149 -19.45 -14.27 -0.36
CA GLU A 149 -19.82 -15.01 -1.57
C GLU A 149 -19.28 -16.44 -1.55
N ALA A 150 -18.03 -16.61 -1.12
CA ALA A 150 -17.43 -17.93 -0.93
C ALA A 150 -18.25 -18.79 0.04
N ALA A 151 -18.74 -18.21 1.14
CA ALA A 151 -19.60 -18.89 2.10
C ALA A 151 -20.88 -19.45 1.47
N LYS A 152 -21.52 -18.70 0.56
CA LYS A 152 -22.71 -19.18 -0.17
C LYS A 152 -22.36 -20.32 -1.12
N ILE A 153 -21.32 -20.15 -1.94
CA ILE A 153 -20.90 -21.13 -2.95
C ILE A 153 -20.52 -22.46 -2.31
N HIS A 154 -19.79 -22.42 -1.20
CA HIS A 154 -19.29 -23.61 -0.50
C HIS A 154 -20.20 -24.09 0.63
N ASN A 155 -21.35 -23.43 0.84
CA ASN A 155 -22.29 -23.70 1.93
C ASN A 155 -21.60 -23.71 3.32
N TRP A 156 -20.71 -22.75 3.56
CA TRP A 156 -20.02 -22.56 4.84
C TRP A 156 -20.77 -21.56 5.72
N ASN A 157 -20.84 -21.85 7.01
CA ASN A 157 -21.31 -20.90 8.00
C ASN A 157 -20.12 -20.14 8.62
N LEU A 158 -19.66 -19.09 7.94
CA LEU A 158 -18.51 -18.31 8.38
C LEU A 158 -18.87 -17.35 9.52
N ASN A 159 -18.08 -17.35 10.60
CA ASN A 159 -18.16 -16.36 11.66
C ASN A 159 -17.27 -15.14 11.31
N TYR A 160 -17.84 -14.10 10.69
CA TYR A 160 -17.08 -12.91 10.30
C TYR A 160 -16.45 -12.15 11.47
N GLY A 161 -17.12 -12.12 12.63
CA GLY A 161 -16.57 -11.53 13.85
C GLY A 161 -15.36 -12.32 14.35
N GLY A 162 -15.45 -13.64 14.32
CA GLY A 162 -14.34 -14.54 14.67
C GLY A 162 -13.18 -14.54 13.66
N ILE A 163 -13.43 -14.18 12.40
CA ILE A 163 -12.37 -13.98 11.39
C ILE A 163 -11.59 -12.67 11.63
N ALA A 164 -12.26 -11.66 12.21
CA ALA A 164 -11.66 -10.36 12.49
C ALA A 164 -10.95 -10.30 13.85
N LEU A 165 -11.34 -11.15 14.81
CA LEU A 165 -10.80 -11.25 16.16
C LEU A 165 -9.41 -11.91 16.17
#